data_AF-S7P1R4-F1
#
_entry.id   AF-S7P1R4-F1
#
_cell.length_a   1.000
_cell.length_b   1.000
_cell.length_c   1.000
_cell.angle_alpha   90.00
_cell.angle_beta   90.00
_cell.angle_gamma   90.00
#
_symmetry.space_group_name_H-M   'P 1'
#
loop_
_entity.id
_entity.type
_entity.pdbx_description
1 polymer ?
#
loop_
_entity_poly.entity_id
_entity_poly.type
_entity_poly.pdbx_seq_one_letter_code
_entity_poly.pdbx_strand_id
1 'polypeptide(L)'
;MEPLYQQTHKEVHQIQSHMGHQETADKQSVNLIENKTQASIPDISQLESLESLSRKEPPNKRQNAKLRVDQLKYDVQHLQTALRNFQQERQQEELLTRTFNPNVGCGAPCKAAVPPVRLRQPL
;
A
#
# COMPACT_ATOMS: atom_id res chain seq x y z
N MET A 1 23.76 20.62 3.44
CA MET A 1 22.62 20.18 4.27
C MET A 1 21.34 20.82 3.74
N GLU A 2 21.25 22.15 3.72
CA GLU A 2 20.06 22.92 3.26
C GLU A 2 19.41 22.47 1.92
N PRO A 3 20.14 22.30 0.79
CA PRO A 3 19.50 21.95 -0.48
C PRO A 3 18.89 20.53 -0.48
N LEU A 4 19.56 19.58 0.18
CA LEU A 4 19.06 18.22 0.32
C LEU A 4 17.80 18.21 1.19
N TYR A 5 17.80 18.97 2.29
CA TYR A 5 16.64 19.11 3.16
C TYR A 5 15.42 19.68 2.41
N GLN A 6 15.61 20.75 1.63
CA GLN A 6 14.51 21.35 0.87
C GLN A 6 13.94 20.41 -0.18
N GLN A 7 14.79 19.63 -0.85
CA GLN A 7 14.36 18.63 -1.82
C GLN A 7 13.50 17.55 -1.14
N THR A 8 14.01 16.92 -0.08
CA THR A 8 13.29 15.88 0.67
C THR A 8 11.99 16.41 1.27
N HIS A 9 11.99 17.64 1.82
CA HIS A 9 10.78 18.26 2.35
C HIS A 9 9.71 18.49 1.28
N LYS A 10 10.12 18.91 0.07
CA LYS A 10 9.19 19.10 -1.05
C LYS A 10 8.58 17.76 -1.49
N GLU A 11 9.38 16.71 -1.55
CA GLU A 11 8.91 15.36 -1.89
C GLU A 11 7.91 14.83 -0.85
N VAL A 12 8.22 14.98 0.44
CA VAL A 12 7.30 14.62 1.54
C VAL A 12 5.96 15.36 1.40
N HIS A 13 5.98 16.66 1.09
CA HIS A 13 4.75 17.41 0.87
C HIS A 13 3.97 16.97 -0.36
N GLN A 14 4.65 16.62 -1.45
CA GLN A 14 3.98 16.07 -2.63
C GLN A 14 3.31 14.74 -2.31
N ILE A 15 3.98 13.86 -1.56
CA ILE A 15 3.40 12.58 -1.12
C ILE A 15 2.18 12.84 -0.23
N GLN A 16 2.27 13.71 0.78
CA GLN A 16 1.13 14.07 1.64
C GLN A 16 -0.05 14.58 0.82
N SER A 17 0.21 15.44 -0.17
CA SER A 17 -0.82 15.94 -1.07
C SER A 17 -1.46 14.79 -1.84
N HIS A 18 -0.68 13.91 -2.46
CA HIS A 18 -1.21 12.77 -3.20
C HIS A 18 -2.04 11.84 -2.32
N MET A 19 -1.62 11.57 -1.08
CA MET A 19 -2.35 10.73 -0.13
C MET A 19 -3.69 11.34 0.30
N GLY A 20 -3.77 12.66 0.48
CA GLY A 20 -5.06 13.33 0.72
C GLY A 20 -6.03 13.19 -0.46
N HIS A 21 -5.52 13.16 -1.70
CA HIS A 21 -6.35 12.87 -2.88
C HIS A 21 -6.72 11.38 -2.95
N GLN A 22 -5.86 10.47 -2.49
CA GLN A 22 -6.11 9.03 -2.50
C GLN A 22 -7.37 8.64 -1.68
N GLU A 23 -7.65 9.35 -0.58
CA GLU A 23 -8.85 9.14 0.24
C GLU A 23 -10.16 9.41 -0.55
N THR A 24 -10.11 10.25 -1.57
CA THR A 24 -11.30 10.69 -2.34
C THR A 24 -11.30 10.25 -3.80
N ALA A 25 -10.20 9.64 -4.28
CA ALA A 25 -10.01 9.29 -5.68
C ALA A 25 -10.54 7.89 -6.04
N ASP A 26 -10.85 7.69 -7.32
CA ASP A 26 -11.31 6.40 -7.85
C ASP A 26 -10.25 5.28 -7.68
N LYS A 27 -10.72 4.02 -7.59
CA LYS A 27 -9.88 2.81 -7.36
C LYS A 27 -8.69 2.68 -8.34
N GLN A 28 -8.83 3.17 -9.57
CA GLN A 28 -7.76 3.13 -10.59
C GLN A 28 -6.69 4.20 -10.35
N SER A 29 -7.10 5.42 -9.97
CA SER A 29 -6.19 6.51 -9.61
C SER A 29 -5.45 6.22 -8.30
N VAL A 30 -6.09 5.54 -7.35
CA VAL A 30 -5.48 5.13 -6.08
C VAL A 30 -4.24 4.28 -6.31
N ASN A 31 -4.31 3.25 -7.17
CA ASN A 31 -3.16 2.38 -7.47
C ASN A 31 -1.98 3.15 -8.09
N LEU A 32 -2.25 4.12 -8.97
CA LEU A 32 -1.21 4.94 -9.58
C LEU A 32 -0.56 5.87 -8.56
N ILE A 33 -1.38 6.46 -7.67
CA ILE A 33 -0.93 7.31 -6.57
C ILE A 33 -0.09 6.51 -5.56
N GLU A 34 -0.51 5.29 -5.21
CA GLU A 34 0.24 4.39 -4.34
C GLU A 34 1.57 4.00 -4.95
N ASN A 35 1.60 3.62 -6.24
CA ASN A 35 2.83 3.24 -6.90
C ASN A 35 3.82 4.41 -6.97
N LYS A 36 3.32 5.61 -7.27
CA LYS A 36 4.14 6.84 -7.30
C LYS A 36 4.63 7.23 -5.91
N THR A 37 3.77 7.12 -4.90
CA THR A 37 4.13 7.33 -3.48
C THR A 37 5.19 6.32 -3.03
N GLN A 38 5.01 5.04 -3.38
CA GLN A 38 5.96 3.96 -3.09
C GLN A 38 7.29 4.15 -3.83
N ALA A 39 7.29 4.70 -5.04
CA ALA A 39 8.48 5.00 -5.82
C ALA A 39 9.25 6.22 -5.32
N SER A 40 8.59 7.17 -4.64
CA SER A 40 9.25 8.29 -3.96
C SER A 40 9.73 7.96 -2.55
N ILE A 41 9.29 6.85 -1.96
CA ILE A 41 9.82 6.34 -0.68
C ILE A 41 11.32 5.96 -0.74
N PRO A 42 11.89 5.31 -1.77
CA PRO A 42 13.33 5.03 -1.80
C PRO A 42 14.25 6.27 -1.81
N ASP A 43 13.74 7.46 -2.18
CA ASP A 43 14.48 8.72 -2.01
C ASP A 43 14.74 9.07 -0.53
N ILE A 44 14.09 8.39 0.41
CA ILE A 44 14.40 8.41 1.85
C ILE A 44 15.80 7.89 2.16
N SER A 45 16.49 7.18 1.25
CA SER A 45 17.92 6.89 1.41
C SER A 45 18.76 8.19 1.55
N GLN A 46 18.25 9.31 1.03
CA GLN A 46 18.84 10.63 1.23
C GLN A 46 18.72 11.14 2.68
N LEU A 47 17.79 10.64 3.49
CA LEU A 47 17.66 10.98 4.93
C LEU A 47 18.83 10.48 5.75
N GLU A 48 19.37 9.29 5.47
CA GLU A 48 20.59 8.80 6.12
C GLU A 48 21.81 9.68 5.78
N SER A 49 21.88 10.14 4.53
CA SER A 49 22.91 11.10 4.09
C SER A 49 22.74 12.47 4.76
N LEU A 50 21.50 12.94 4.94
CA LEU A 50 21.15 14.16 5.67
C LEU A 50 21.51 14.06 7.16
N GLU A 51 21.27 12.91 7.81
CA GLU A 51 21.64 12.67 9.20
C GLU A 51 23.18 12.72 9.38
N SER A 52 23.92 12.12 8.46
CA SER A 52 25.39 12.17 8.45
C SER A 52 25.93 13.60 8.26
N LEU A 53 25.32 14.38 7.35
CA LEU A 53 25.67 15.79 7.13
C LEU A 53 25.32 16.69 8.32
N SER A 54 24.18 16.45 8.98
CA SER A 54 23.74 17.17 10.18
C SER A 54 24.75 17.00 11.33
N ARG A 55 25.37 15.81 11.46
CA ARG A 55 26.42 15.57 12.47
C ARG A 55 27.71 16.35 12.20
N LYS A 56 27.94 16.80 10.97
CA LYS A 56 29.11 17.57 10.53
C LYS A 56 28.91 19.09 10.63
N GLU A 57 27.70 19.55 10.95
CA GLU A 57 27.44 20.98 11.12
C GLU A 57 28.05 21.54 12.42
N PRO A 58 28.40 22.84 12.42
CA PRO A 58 28.90 23.49 13.62
C PRO A 58 27.89 23.38 14.77
N PRO A 59 28.36 23.29 16.03
CA PRO A 59 27.53 23.01 17.20
C PRO A 59 26.34 23.96 17.35
N ASN A 60 26.49 25.21 16.90
CA ASN A 60 25.44 26.23 16.95
C ASN A 60 24.25 25.97 15.99
N LYS A 61 24.46 25.23 14.90
CA LYS A 61 23.42 24.84 13.92
C LYS A 61 22.98 23.38 14.06
N ARG A 62 23.83 22.56 14.70
CA ARG A 62 23.64 21.12 14.85
C ARG A 62 22.31 20.73 15.50
N GLN A 63 21.85 21.49 16.49
CA GLN A 63 20.56 21.22 17.13
C GLN A 63 19.38 21.48 16.19
N ASN A 64 19.43 22.55 15.40
CA ASN A 64 18.39 22.86 14.41
C ASN A 64 18.38 21.82 13.26
N ALA A 65 19.57 21.44 12.78
CA ALA A 65 19.74 20.41 11.77
C ALA A 65 19.20 19.04 12.24
N LYS A 66 19.44 18.69 13.51
CA LYS A 66 18.89 17.47 14.12
C LYS A 66 17.35 17.50 14.17
N LEU A 67 16.76 18.59 14.66
CA LEU A 67 15.30 18.73 14.74
C LEU A 67 14.64 18.58 13.36
N ARG A 68 15.22 19.21 12.34
CA ARG A 68 14.76 19.12 10.95
C ARG A 68 14.80 17.70 10.40
N VAL A 69 15.88 16.97 10.67
CA VAL A 69 16.01 15.56 10.27
C VAL A 69 15.02 14.67 11.03
N ASP A 70 14.86 14.89 12.33
CA ASP A 70 13.93 14.12 13.17
C ASP A 70 12.47 14.33 12.71
N GLN A 71 12.09 15.56 12.36
CA GLN A 71 10.77 15.86 11.78
C GLN A 71 10.53 15.11 10.47
N LEU A 72 11.47 15.17 9.53
CA LEU A 72 11.34 14.45 8.26
C LEU A 72 11.25 12.94 8.45
N LYS A 73 11.99 12.37 9.42
CA LYS A 73 11.89 10.94 9.76
C LYS A 73 10.50 10.58 10.26
N TYR A 74 9.92 11.43 11.11
CA TYR A 74 8.56 11.24 11.60
C TYR A 74 7.53 11.30 10.47
N ASP A 75 7.60 12.33 9.62
CA ASP A 75 6.66 12.51 8.51
C ASP A 75 6.70 11.30 7.56
N VAL A 76 7.90 10.85 7.20
CA VAL A 76 8.13 9.66 6.38
C VAL A 76 7.56 8.40 7.01
N GLN A 77 7.79 8.18 8.30
CA GLN A 77 7.27 7.01 9.01
C GLN A 77 5.74 7.00 9.03
N HIS A 78 5.15 8.18 9.23
CA HIS A 78 3.71 8.35 9.21
C HIS A 78 3.13 8.05 7.82
N LEU A 79 3.78 8.56 6.76
CA LEU A 79 3.39 8.29 5.37
C LEU A 79 3.47 6.81 5.00
N GLN A 80 4.54 6.12 5.39
CA GLN A 80 4.68 4.67 5.20
C GLN A 80 3.59 3.89 5.91
N THR A 81 3.26 4.27 7.14
CA THR A 81 2.21 3.61 7.93
C THR A 81 0.85 3.83 7.29
N ALA A 82 0.54 5.06 6.89
CA ALA A 82 -0.71 5.39 6.22
C ALA A 82 -0.84 4.64 4.89
N LEU A 83 0.22 4.55 4.09
CA LEU A 83 0.22 3.78 2.83
C LEU A 83 -0.08 2.30 3.08
N ARG A 84 0.56 1.70 4.10
CA ARG A 84 0.30 0.30 4.49
C ARG A 84 -1.15 0.09 4.93
N ASN A 85 -1.71 1.04 5.69
CA ASN A 85 -3.11 0.97 6.12
C ASN A 85 -4.06 1.01 4.91
N PHE A 86 -3.85 1.93 3.95
CA PHE A 86 -4.65 1.96 2.72
C PHE A 86 -4.59 0.64 1.95
N GLN A 87 -3.41 0.04 1.80
CA GLN A 87 -3.25 -1.27 1.15
C GLN A 87 -4.04 -2.37 1.86
N GLN A 88 -3.99 -2.40 3.19
CA GLN A 88 -4.70 -3.38 3.99
C GLN A 88 -6.22 -3.21 3.93
N GLU A 89 -6.72 -1.98 4.05
CA GLU A 89 -8.15 -1.67 3.94
C GLU A 89 -8.68 -2.05 2.55
N ARG A 90 -7.93 -1.77 1.48
CA ARG A 90 -8.28 -2.18 0.11
C ARG A 90 -8.36 -3.70 -0.05
N GLN A 91 -7.37 -4.44 0.47
CA GLN A 91 -7.38 -5.90 0.44
C GLN A 91 -8.55 -6.48 1.25
N GLN A 92 -8.84 -5.88 2.40
CA GLN A 92 -9.95 -6.30 3.26
C GLN A 92 -11.30 -6.04 2.59
N GLU A 93 -11.49 -4.88 1.97
CA GLU A 93 -12.68 -4.55 1.19
C GLU A 93 -12.82 -5.47 -0.04
N GLU A 94 -11.74 -5.79 -0.75
CA GLU A 94 -11.78 -6.77 -1.85
C GLU A 94 -12.18 -8.17 -1.38
N LEU A 95 -11.65 -8.63 -0.23
CA LEU A 95 -12.05 -9.92 0.34
C LEU A 95 -13.52 -9.95 0.78
N LEU A 96 -14.04 -8.83 1.30
CA LEU A 96 -15.45 -8.67 1.67
C LEU A 96 -16.38 -8.59 0.46
N THR A 97 -15.93 -7.94 -0.63
CA THR A 97 -16.72 -7.74 -1.85
C THR A 97 -16.61 -8.92 -2.82
N ARG A 98 -15.55 -9.73 -2.71
CA ARG A 98 -15.39 -10.97 -3.48
C ARG A 98 -16.48 -11.94 -3.03
N THR A 99 -17.51 -12.07 -3.85
CA THR A 99 -18.51 -13.13 -3.72
C THR A 99 -17.78 -14.45 -3.49
N PHE A 100 -18.14 -15.11 -2.40
CA PHE A 100 -17.66 -16.46 -2.09
C PHE A 100 -18.02 -17.32 -3.30
N ASN A 101 -17.05 -17.57 -4.19
CA ASN A 101 -17.18 -18.60 -5.19
C ASN A 101 -16.90 -19.88 -4.40
N PRO A 102 -17.92 -20.67 -4.04
CA PRO A 102 -17.65 -21.99 -3.49
C PRO A 102 -16.73 -22.65 -4.49
N ASN A 103 -15.64 -23.22 -3.99
CA ASN A 103 -14.75 -24.02 -4.80
C ASN A 103 -15.62 -25.19 -5.30
N VAL A 104 -16.24 -25.02 -6.48
CA VAL A 104 -16.90 -26.10 -7.20
C VAL A 104 -15.77 -26.97 -7.72
N GLY A 105 -15.21 -27.72 -6.77
CA GLY A 105 -14.32 -28.81 -7.03
C GLY A 105 -15.05 -29.70 -8.02
N CYS A 106 -14.58 -29.63 -9.25
CA CYS A 106 -14.84 -30.65 -10.25
C CYS A 106 -14.54 -32.00 -9.60
N GLY A 107 -15.59 -32.76 -9.35
CA GLY A 107 -15.56 -34.06 -8.68
C GLY A 107 -16.63 -34.95 -9.28
N ALA A 108 -16.37 -35.39 -10.52
CA ALA A 108 -17.12 -36.35 -11.33
C ALA A 108 -18.42 -35.85 -12.00
N PRO A 109 -18.65 -36.19 -13.29
CA PRO A 109 -20.02 -36.24 -13.79
C PRO A 109 -20.71 -37.37 -13.02
N CYS A 110 -21.72 -37.04 -12.22
CA CYS A 110 -22.65 -38.03 -11.71
C CYS A 110 -23.28 -38.73 -12.91
N LYS A 111 -22.70 -39.86 -13.35
CA LYS A 111 -23.39 -40.80 -14.23
C LYS A 111 -24.61 -41.26 -13.43
N ALA A 112 -25.77 -40.71 -13.78
CA ALA A 112 -27.03 -41.26 -13.38
C ALA A 112 -27.05 -42.73 -13.80
N ALA A 113 -26.80 -43.63 -12.86
CA ALA A 113 -27.07 -45.05 -13.04
C ALA A 113 -28.58 -45.15 -13.20
N VAL A 114 -29.03 -45.31 -14.45
CA VAL A 114 -30.42 -45.60 -14.77
C VAL A 114 -30.76 -46.93 -14.09
N PRO A 115 -31.74 -47.00 -13.18
CA PRO A 115 -32.17 -48.27 -12.62
C PRO A 115 -32.79 -49.13 -13.74
N PRO A 116 -32.57 -50.45 -13.76
CA PRO A 116 -33.15 -51.30 -14.78
C PRO A 116 -34.68 -51.25 -14.68
N VAL A 117 -35.33 -50.85 -15.77
CA VAL A 117 -36.78 -50.90 -15.95
C VAL A 117 -37.22 -52.36 -15.78
N ARG A 118 -37.89 -52.68 -14.67
CA ARG A 118 -38.66 -53.92 -14.58
C ARG A 118 -39.87 -53.78 -15.50
N LEU A 119 -39.78 -54.41 -16.68
CA LEU A 119 -40.94 -54.71 -17.53
C LEU A 119 -41.97 -55.50 -16.70
N ARG A 120 -43.04 -54.82 -16.28
CA ARG A 120 -44.28 -55.50 -15.87
C ARG A 120 -44.95 -56.00 -17.15
N GLN A 121 -44.98 -57.31 -17.33
CA GLN A 121 -45.88 -57.95 -18.30
C GLN A 121 -47.32 -57.82 -17.78
N PRO A 122 -48.28 -57.39 -18.61
CA PRO A 122 -49.69 -57.54 -18.29
C PRO A 122 -50.13 -59.00 -18.51
N LEU A 123 -51.06 -59.46 -17.68
CA LEU A 123 -51.79 -60.73 -17.79
C LEU A 123 -52.65 -60.77 -19.06
#